data_AF-A0A7C5W4H4-F1
#
_entry.id   AF-A0A7C5W4H4-F1
#
_cell.length_a   1.000
_cell.length_b   1.000
_cell.length_c   1.000
_cell.angle_alpha   90.00
_cell.angle_beta   90.00
_cell.angle_gamma   90.00
#
_symmetry.space_group_name_H-M   'P 1'
#
loop_
_entity.id
_entity.type
_entity.pdbx_description
1 polymer ?
#
loop_
_entity_poly.entity_id
_entity_poly.type
_entity_poly.pdbx_seq_one_letter_code
_entity_poly.pdbx_strand_id
1 'polypeptide(L)'
;MLVCYKCRTPWLEAGKPGFGDVCPNCGSYLHCCFNCRFYDEYTRPHCSEPNADGSFDPNGMNHCEYFSPRQARGAPLVDMDDPEQNRTRRRPDWRNLNKDGAQRPARNGAAGGGFTSPDTDERARKAREQLDKLFGKK
;
A
#
# COMPACT_ATOMS: atom_id res chain seq x y z
N MET A 1 12.60 6.21 -7.93
CA MET A 1 11.86 7.21 -8.73
C MET A 1 10.99 8.02 -7.78
N LEU A 2 11.28 9.32 -7.67
CA LEU A 2 10.43 10.28 -6.96
C LEU A 2 9.33 10.75 -7.93
N VAL A 3 8.15 11.05 -7.41
CA VAL A 3 7.04 11.59 -8.19
C VAL A 3 6.59 12.88 -7.54
N CYS A 4 6.41 13.93 -8.35
CA CYS A 4 5.94 15.22 -7.86
C CYS A 4 4.56 15.09 -7.19
N TYR A 5 4.41 15.61 -5.96
CA TYR A 5 3.14 15.61 -5.24
C TYR A 5 2.00 16.31 -6.00
N LYS A 6 2.32 17.37 -6.77
CA LYS A 6 1.32 18.23 -7.42
C LYS A 6 0.85 17.67 -8.76
N CYS A 7 1.76 17.43 -9.70
CA CYS A 7 1.41 17.01 -11.07
C CYS A 7 1.63 15.52 -11.34
N ARG A 8 2.20 14.77 -10.39
CA ARG A 8 2.57 13.35 -10.54
C ARG A 8 3.56 13.05 -11.66
N THR A 9 4.27 14.05 -12.18
CA THR A 9 5.37 13.80 -13.12
C THR A 9 6.51 13.09 -12.38
N PRO A 10 7.05 11.98 -12.93
CA PRO A 10 8.19 11.31 -12.35
C PRO A 10 9.44 12.16 -12.51
N TRP A 11 10.24 12.21 -11.46
CA TRP A 11 11.60 12.73 -11.48
C TRP A 11 12.53 11.61 -11.90
N LEU A 12 13.17 11.79 -13.06
CA LEU A 12 14.00 10.78 -13.70
C LEU A 12 15.48 10.85 -13.31
N GLU A 13 15.89 11.90 -12.59
CA GLU A 13 17.29 12.02 -12.17
C GLU A 13 17.62 11.04 -11.05
N ALA A 14 18.89 10.62 -11.04
CA ALA A 14 19.40 9.69 -10.05
C ALA A 14 19.69 10.41 -8.73
N GLY A 15 19.19 9.86 -7.62
CA GLY A 15 19.52 10.33 -6.27
C GLY A 15 18.39 11.07 -5.56
N LYS A 16 18.79 11.92 -4.62
CA LYS A 16 17.87 12.80 -3.86
C LYS A 16 17.85 14.17 -4.52
N PRO A 17 16.69 14.81 -4.69
CA PRO A 17 16.63 16.20 -5.14
C PRO A 17 17.38 17.09 -4.14
N GLY A 18 18.12 18.08 -4.64
CA GLY A 18 18.63 19.19 -3.85
C GLY A 18 17.49 20.10 -3.36
N PHE A 19 17.80 21.00 -2.43
CA PHE A 19 16.81 21.89 -1.82
C PHE A 19 16.05 22.75 -2.85
N GLY A 20 16.77 23.26 -3.86
CA GLY A 20 16.21 24.12 -4.91
C GLY A 20 15.62 23.38 -6.11
N ASP A 21 15.62 22.04 -6.12
CA ASP A 21 15.15 21.30 -7.29
C ASP A 21 13.63 21.42 -7.44
N VAL A 22 13.22 21.73 -8.67
CA VAL A 22 11.82 21.97 -9.02
C VAL A 22 11.37 20.99 -10.10
N CYS A 23 10.09 20.64 -10.07
CA CYS A 23 9.50 19.77 -11.08
C CYS A 23 9.52 20.45 -12.46
N PRO A 24 9.97 19.76 -13.53
CA PRO A 24 10.06 20.35 -14.88
C PRO A 24 8.70 20.64 -15.51
N ASN A 25 7.62 20.02 -15.02
CA ASN A 25 6.28 20.18 -15.58
C ASN A 25 5.49 21.32 -14.89
N CYS A 26 5.52 21.39 -13.56
CA CYS A 26 4.67 22.34 -12.81
C CYS A 26 5.44 23.35 -11.95
N GLY A 27 6.77 23.29 -11.92
CA GLY A 27 7.62 24.20 -11.16
C GLY A 27 7.54 24.06 -9.64
N SER A 28 6.81 23.07 -9.11
CA SER A 28 6.74 22.84 -7.66
C SER A 28 8.08 22.31 -7.13
N TYR A 29 8.47 22.72 -5.92
CA TYR A 29 9.63 22.15 -5.23
C TYR A 29 9.49 20.63 -5.04
N LEU A 30 10.59 19.94 -5.31
CA LEU A 30 10.69 18.49 -5.12
C LEU A 30 11.14 18.16 -3.71
N HIS A 31 12.01 18.99 -3.16
CA HIS A 31 12.41 18.94 -1.76
C HIS A 31 11.40 19.67 -0.87
N CYS A 32 10.21 19.09 -0.73
CA CYS A 32 9.12 19.61 0.10
C CYS A 32 8.55 18.50 1.01
N CYS A 33 7.85 18.89 2.08
CA CYS A 33 7.28 17.92 3.02
C CYS A 33 6.30 16.97 2.33
N PHE A 34 5.48 17.44 1.38
CA PHE A 34 4.56 16.56 0.64
C PHE A 34 5.24 15.47 -0.20
N ASN A 35 6.51 15.66 -0.59
CA ASN A 35 7.30 14.65 -1.27
C ASN A 35 8.16 13.81 -0.32
N CYS A 36 8.14 14.10 0.99
CA CYS A 36 8.89 13.35 1.99
C CYS A 36 8.12 12.10 2.42
N ARG A 37 8.84 10.99 2.65
CA ARG A 37 8.24 9.74 3.15
C ARG A 37 7.73 9.82 4.59
N PHE A 38 8.24 10.78 5.37
CA PHE A 38 7.96 10.94 6.80
C PHE A 38 6.81 11.89 7.09
N TYR A 39 6.35 12.62 6.07
CA TYR A 39 5.27 13.57 6.23
C TYR A 39 3.92 12.86 6.28
N ASP A 40 3.10 13.23 7.26
CA ASP A 40 1.73 12.75 7.42
C ASP A 40 0.81 13.91 7.85
N GLU A 41 -0.12 14.29 6.97
CA GLU A 41 -1.05 15.40 7.19
C GLU A 41 -1.97 15.21 8.41
N TYR A 42 -2.22 13.96 8.83
CA TYR A 42 -3.14 13.63 9.91
C TYR A 42 -2.47 13.56 11.28
N THR A 43 -1.15 13.58 11.35
CA THR A 43 -0.41 13.52 12.62
C THR A 43 0.05 14.90 13.05
N ARG A 44 0.20 15.16 14.35
CA ARG A 44 0.95 16.30 14.88
C ARG A 44 2.26 15.75 15.42
N PRO A 45 3.44 16.23 14.98
CA PRO A 45 3.73 17.51 14.32
C PRO A 45 3.73 17.51 12.77
N HIS A 46 3.02 16.58 12.12
CA HIS A 46 3.01 16.32 10.66
C HIS A 46 4.27 15.66 10.10
N CYS A 47 5.28 15.43 10.94
CA CYS A 47 6.47 14.66 10.61
C CYS A 47 6.61 13.51 11.61
N SER A 48 6.89 12.32 11.09
CA SER A 48 7.16 11.13 11.91
C SER A 48 8.60 11.09 12.45
N GLU A 49 9.51 11.93 11.96
CA GLU A 49 10.88 12.03 12.46
C GLU A 49 10.92 13.07 13.61
N PRO A 50 11.20 12.65 14.86
CA PRO A 50 11.15 13.54 16.02
C PRO A 50 12.25 14.61 16.04
N ASN A 51 13.39 14.36 15.41
CA ASN A 51 14.52 15.30 15.36
C ASN A 51 14.48 16.23 14.13
N ALA A 52 13.49 16.07 13.25
CA ALA A 52 13.41 16.87 12.05
C ALA A 52 12.93 18.30 12.34
N ASP A 53 13.62 19.28 11.78
CA ASP A 53 13.11 20.64 11.70
C ASP A 53 11.84 20.66 10.86
N GLY A 54 10.70 20.90 11.51
CA GLY A 54 9.41 21.04 10.85
C GLY A 54 9.40 22.26 9.94
N SER A 55 8.89 22.11 8.71
CA SER A 55 8.68 23.27 7.83
C SER A 55 7.36 23.97 8.16
N PHE A 56 7.34 25.30 8.10
CA PHE A 56 6.11 26.08 8.22
C PHE A 56 5.19 25.89 7.01
N ASP A 57 5.78 25.82 5.81
CA ASP A 57 5.07 25.55 4.57
C ASP A 57 5.39 24.12 4.07
N PRO A 58 4.41 23.20 4.05
CA PRO A 58 4.63 21.85 3.57
C PRO A 58 4.71 21.74 2.03
N ASN A 59 4.21 22.74 1.30
CA ASN A 59 4.21 22.77 -0.16
C ASN A 59 5.44 23.45 -0.76
N GLY A 60 6.11 24.29 0.05
CA GLY A 60 7.28 25.07 -0.31
C GLY A 60 8.60 24.31 -0.20
N MET A 61 9.68 25.04 -0.45
CA MET A 61 11.04 24.54 -0.31
C MET A 61 11.36 24.25 1.16
N ASN A 62 11.69 23.00 1.46
CA ASN A 62 12.14 22.57 2.78
C ASN A 62 13.67 22.48 2.81
N HIS A 63 14.30 22.84 3.93
CA HIS A 63 15.74 22.69 4.19
C HIS A 63 16.07 21.54 5.16
N CYS A 64 15.08 20.75 5.54
CA CYS A 64 15.22 19.61 6.45
C CYS A 64 16.21 18.58 5.88
N GLU A 65 17.29 18.34 6.62
CA GLU A 65 18.33 17.36 6.25
C GLU A 65 17.85 15.90 6.31
N TYR A 66 16.82 15.63 7.13
CA TYR A 66 16.18 14.32 7.26
C TYR A 66 15.26 13.98 6.08
N PHE A 67 15.14 14.86 5.08
CA PHE A 67 14.31 14.62 3.93
C PHE A 67 14.69 13.31 3.22
N SER A 68 13.66 12.51 2.98
CA SER A 68 13.78 11.27 2.22
C SER A 68 12.64 11.20 1.22
N PRO A 69 12.94 11.21 -0.10
CA PRO A 69 11.92 11.24 -1.12
C PRO A 69 11.03 10.01 -1.03
N ARG A 70 9.71 10.22 -1.02
CA ARG A 70 8.74 9.14 -1.08
C ARG A 70 8.88 8.46 -2.44
N GLN A 71 9.36 7.22 -2.41
CA GLN A 71 9.38 6.40 -3.63
C GLN A 71 7.94 6.12 -4.01
N ALA A 72 7.56 6.47 -5.24
CA ALA A 72 6.29 6.01 -5.78
C ALA A 72 6.37 4.47 -5.83
N ARG A 73 5.57 3.80 -5.01
CA ARG A 73 5.37 2.35 -5.11
C ARG A 73 4.58 2.11 -6.39
N GLY A 74 5.29 1.98 -7.50
CA GLY A 74 4.83 1.47 -8.78
C GLY A 74 3.35 1.71 -9.08
N ALA A 75 3.00 2.93 -9.46
CA ALA A 75 2.04 3.05 -10.54
C ALA A 75 2.90 3.19 -11.80
N PRO A 76 2.82 2.26 -12.77
CA PRO A 76 3.46 2.45 -14.06
C PRO A 76 3.00 3.79 -14.62
N LEU A 77 3.87 4.50 -15.34
CA LEU A 77 3.39 5.49 -16.29
C LEU A 77 2.40 4.75 -17.18
N VAL A 78 1.19 5.25 -17.10
CA VAL A 78 0.01 4.47 -17.37
C VAL A 78 -0.28 4.79 -18.83
N ASP A 79 0.25 4.00 -19.75
CA ASP A 79 -0.01 4.17 -21.18
C ASP A 79 -1.49 3.90 -21.39
N MET A 80 -2.28 4.94 -21.72
CA MET A 80 -3.73 4.79 -21.85
C MET A 80 -4.12 3.97 -23.09
N ASP A 81 -3.20 3.89 -24.07
CA ASP A 81 -3.33 3.12 -25.31
C ASP A 81 -2.79 1.68 -25.21
N ASP A 82 -2.19 1.26 -24.08
CA ASP A 82 -1.73 -0.12 -23.92
C ASP A 82 -2.90 -1.05 -23.48
N PRO A 83 -3.32 -2.01 -24.34
CA PRO A 83 -4.47 -2.87 -24.05
C PRO A 83 -4.24 -3.81 -22.85
N GLU A 84 -3.00 -4.17 -22.55
CA GLU A 84 -2.65 -5.07 -21.45
C GLU A 84 -2.78 -4.37 -20.09
N GLN A 85 -2.31 -3.11 -19.99
CA GLN A 85 -2.55 -2.26 -18.83
C GLN A 85 -4.03 -1.91 -18.63
N ASN A 86 -4.81 -1.72 -19.70
CA ASN A 86 -6.24 -1.42 -19.60
C ASN A 86 -7.04 -2.62 -19.04
N ARG A 87 -6.63 -3.86 -19.38
CA ARG A 87 -7.21 -5.10 -18.83
C ARG A 87 -7.00 -5.22 -17.32
N THR A 88 -5.84 -4.84 -16.81
CA THR A 88 -5.49 -4.95 -15.38
C THR A 88 -6.02 -3.78 -14.53
N ARG A 89 -6.33 -2.63 -15.14
CA ARG A 89 -6.93 -1.46 -14.46
C ARG A 89 -8.41 -1.59 -14.12
N ARG A 90 -9.13 -2.53 -14.74
CA ARG A 90 -10.47 -2.88 -14.27
C ARG A 90 -10.35 -3.58 -12.92
N ARG A 91 -10.29 -2.79 -11.84
CA ARG A 91 -10.80 -3.26 -10.54
C ARG A 91 -12.18 -3.84 -10.84
N PRO A 92 -12.43 -5.14 -10.59
CA PRO A 92 -13.76 -5.67 -10.82
C PRO A 92 -14.75 -4.82 -10.04
N ASP A 93 -15.77 -4.32 -10.73
CA ASP A 93 -16.90 -3.70 -10.05
C ASP A 93 -17.46 -4.75 -9.07
N TRP A 94 -17.35 -4.47 -7.78
CA TRP A 94 -17.77 -5.38 -6.73
C TRP A 94 -19.27 -5.70 -6.82
N ARG A 95 -20.07 -4.90 -7.55
CA ARG A 95 -21.48 -5.16 -7.82
C ARG A 95 -21.74 -6.28 -8.83
N ASN A 96 -20.76 -6.69 -9.64
CA ASN A 96 -20.97 -7.60 -10.76
C ASN A 96 -20.22 -8.95 -10.66
N LEU A 97 -19.70 -9.33 -9.48
CA LEU A 97 -19.06 -10.65 -9.31
C LEU A 97 -20.02 -11.85 -9.36
N ASN A 98 -21.34 -11.62 -9.26
CA ASN A 98 -22.34 -12.69 -9.21
C ASN A 98 -22.90 -13.11 -10.58
N LYS A 99 -22.49 -12.48 -11.69
CA LYS A 99 -23.11 -12.72 -13.02
C LYS A 99 -22.39 -13.76 -13.89
N ASP A 100 -21.09 -13.94 -13.72
CA ASP A 100 -20.28 -14.74 -14.67
C ASP A 100 -19.78 -16.08 -14.10
N GLY A 101 -20.27 -16.52 -12.93
CA GLY A 101 -19.96 -17.84 -12.38
C GLY A 101 -18.48 -18.09 -12.03
N ALA A 102 -17.62 -17.07 -12.08
CA ALA A 102 -16.21 -17.19 -11.79
C ALA A 102 -15.96 -17.22 -10.27
N GLN A 103 -15.76 -18.42 -9.72
CA GLN A 103 -15.35 -18.61 -8.33
C GLN A 103 -13.99 -17.92 -8.07
N ARG A 104 -13.91 -17.05 -7.06
CA ARG A 104 -12.66 -16.40 -6.64
C ARG A 104 -11.67 -17.43 -6.08
N PRO A 105 -10.35 -17.35 -6.37
CA PRO A 105 -9.38 -18.17 -5.66
C PRO A 105 -9.26 -17.72 -4.20
N ALA A 106 -9.31 -18.69 -3.28
CA ALA A 106 -9.32 -18.46 -1.84
C ALA A 106 -8.04 -17.75 -1.36
N ARG A 107 -8.22 -16.64 -0.64
CA ARG A 107 -7.15 -15.92 0.06
C ARG A 107 -7.01 -16.53 1.45
N ASN A 108 -5.83 -17.06 1.78
CA ASN A 108 -5.53 -17.56 3.11
C ASN A 108 -5.58 -16.41 4.13
N GLY A 109 -6.43 -16.54 5.17
CA GLY A 109 -6.35 -15.72 6.38
C GLY A 109 -7.68 -15.22 6.94
N ALA A 110 -8.29 -16.06 7.78
CA ALA A 110 -9.13 -15.73 8.94
C ALA A 110 -10.51 -15.05 8.77
N ALA A 111 -11.53 -15.89 9.05
CA ALA A 111 -12.72 -15.65 9.87
C ALA A 111 -14.08 -15.50 9.14
N GLY A 112 -14.88 -16.58 9.23
CA GLY A 112 -16.34 -16.53 9.27
C GLY A 112 -17.07 -17.34 8.19
N GLY A 113 -17.42 -18.60 8.49
CA GLY A 113 -18.41 -19.38 7.73
C GLY A 113 -17.93 -20.75 7.30
N GLY A 114 -18.32 -21.79 8.03
CA GLY A 114 -17.84 -23.17 7.87
C GLY A 114 -18.29 -23.85 6.58
N PHE A 115 -17.33 -24.53 5.95
CA PHE A 115 -17.57 -25.64 5.04
C PHE A 115 -16.88 -26.87 5.66
N THR A 116 -17.62 -27.64 6.45
CA THR A 116 -17.09 -28.87 7.05
C THR A 116 -17.11 -29.97 5.99
N SER A 117 -15.93 -30.32 5.47
CA SER A 117 -15.78 -31.54 4.67
C SER A 117 -15.96 -32.77 5.57
N PRO A 118 -16.64 -33.85 5.15
CA PRO A 118 -16.86 -35.05 5.96
C PRO A 118 -15.55 -35.62 6.55
N ASP A 119 -14.46 -35.59 5.79
CA ASP A 119 -13.13 -36.05 6.21
C ASP A 119 -12.50 -35.18 7.31
N THR A 120 -12.80 -33.88 7.31
CA THR A 120 -12.30 -32.96 8.33
C THR A 120 -13.03 -33.13 9.66
N ASP A 121 -14.31 -33.48 9.62
CA ASP A 121 -15.13 -33.74 10.80
C ASP A 121 -14.73 -35.07 11.47
N GLU A 122 -14.49 -36.11 10.67
CA GLU A 122 -14.00 -37.40 11.18
C GLU A 122 -12.62 -37.29 11.82
N ARG A 123 -11.71 -36.51 11.19
CA ARG A 123 -10.36 -36.28 11.72
C ARG A 123 -10.41 -35.45 13.01
N ALA A 124 -11.31 -34.47 13.09
CA ALA A 124 -11.53 -33.69 14.31
C ALA A 124 -12.12 -34.53 15.45
N ARG A 125 -13.05 -35.46 15.14
CA ARG A 125 -13.61 -36.39 16.13
C ARG A 125 -12.55 -37.34 16.68
N LYS A 126 -11.75 -37.97 15.81
CA LYS A 126 -10.64 -38.85 16.21
C LYS A 126 -9.60 -38.10 17.05
N ALA A 127 -9.28 -36.86 16.69
CA ALA A 127 -8.35 -36.04 17.46
C ALA A 127 -8.86 -35.75 18.89
N ARG A 128 -10.16 -35.45 19.04
CA ARG A 128 -10.79 -35.23 20.36
C ARG A 128 -10.81 -36.50 21.20
N GLU A 129 -11.15 -37.62 20.59
CA GLU A 129 -11.17 -38.94 21.25
C GLU A 129 -9.76 -39.38 21.70
N GLN A 130 -8.74 -39.05 20.89
CA GLN A 130 -7.34 -39.31 21.24
C GLN A 130 -6.87 -38.43 22.40
N LEU A 131 -7.28 -37.16 22.46
CA LEU A 131 -6.98 -36.28 23.59
C LEU A 131 -7.67 -36.73 24.87
N ASP A 132 -8.91 -37.23 24.78
CA ASP A 132 -9.65 -37.74 25.93
C ASP A 132 -9.01 -39.03 26.49
N LYS A 133 -8.49 -39.91 25.63
CA LYS A 133 -7.69 -41.08 26.05
C LYS A 133 -6.38 -40.72 26.75
N LEU A 134 -5.76 -39.59 26.38
CA LEU A 134 -4.48 -39.16 26.94
C LEU A 134 -4.63 -38.35 28.23
N PHE A 135 -5.71 -37.57 28.36
CA PHE A 135 -5.88 -36.58 29.43
C PHE A 135 -7.17 -36.74 30.25
N GLY A 136 -8.07 -37.64 29.87
CA GLY A 136 -9.29 -37.94 30.61
C GLY A 136 -9.03 -38.83 31.82
N LYS A 137 -8.79 -38.23 32.98
CA LYS A 137 -8.82 -38.93 34.28
C LYS A 137 -10.22 -38.88 34.89
N LYS A 138 -11.01 -39.93 34.66
CA LYS A 138 -11.40 -40.93 35.69
C LYS A 138 -12.23 -42.04 35.05
#